data_AF-A0A497JFZ2-F1
#
_entry.id   AF-A0A497JFZ2-F1
#
_cell.length_a   1.000
_cell.length_b   1.000
_cell.length_c   1.000
_cell.angle_alpha   90.00
_cell.angle_beta   90.00
_cell.angle_gamma   90.00
#
_symmetry.space_group_name_H-M   'P 1'
#
loop_
_entity.id
_entity.type
_entity.pdbx_description
1 polymer ?
#
loop_
_entity_poly.entity_id
_entity_poly.type
_entity_poly.pdbx_seq_one_letter_code
_entity_poly.pdbx_strand_id
1 'polypeptide(L)'
;MRWKFLLFLLAGNDLEKRVALANKLFYNSKPLTEQQKIWLADKYANPLEKTISFNEVLQWFRENNIEFHKSKPPVESLNSIRLFISQFSWVLQGISFFSISGRKTGKLASIT
;
A
#
# COMPACT_ATOMS: atom_id res chain seq x y z
N MET A 1 4.26 -5.58 -9.42
CA MET A 1 3.05 -4.79 -9.12
C MET A 1 1.94 -4.90 -10.19
N ARG A 2 2.24 -4.83 -11.52
CA ARG A 2 1.20 -4.78 -12.59
C ARG A 2 0.26 -5.99 -12.65
N TRP A 3 0.76 -7.21 -12.51
CA TRP A 3 -0.05 -8.42 -12.65
C TRP A 3 -1.05 -8.67 -11.51
N LYS A 4 -0.66 -8.41 -10.25
CA LYS A 4 -1.60 -8.52 -9.11
C LYS A 4 -2.76 -7.53 -9.28
N PHE A 5 -2.46 -6.29 -9.67
CA PHE A 5 -3.47 -5.26 -9.89
C PHE A 5 -4.41 -5.63 -11.05
N LEU A 6 -3.88 -6.19 -12.15
CA LEU A 6 -4.72 -6.70 -13.24
C LEU A 6 -5.63 -7.85 -12.78
N LEU A 7 -5.11 -8.79 -12.00
CA LEU A 7 -5.91 -9.88 -11.43
C LEU A 7 -6.99 -9.34 -10.47
N PHE A 8 -6.66 -8.33 -9.67
CA PHE A 8 -7.62 -7.63 -8.81
C PHE A 8 -8.74 -6.99 -9.64
N LEU A 9 -8.40 -6.26 -10.71
CA LEU A 9 -9.38 -5.60 -11.57
C LEU A 9 -10.32 -6.60 -12.26
N LEU A 10 -9.82 -7.78 -12.63
CA LEU A 10 -10.58 -8.79 -13.35
C LEU A 10 -11.40 -9.71 -12.44
N ALA A 11 -10.86 -10.10 -11.28
CA ALA A 11 -11.46 -11.10 -10.40
C ALA A 11 -12.08 -10.53 -9.11
N GLY A 12 -11.92 -9.23 -8.84
CA GLY A 12 -12.44 -8.59 -7.63
C GLY A 12 -11.76 -9.12 -6.37
N ASN A 13 -12.45 -9.09 -5.21
CA ASN A 13 -11.93 -9.53 -3.91
C ASN A 13 -12.01 -11.04 -3.65
N ASP A 14 -12.46 -11.83 -4.62
CA ASP A 14 -12.61 -13.27 -4.48
C ASP A 14 -11.24 -13.98 -4.63
N LEU A 15 -10.81 -14.63 -3.54
CA LEU A 15 -9.52 -15.31 -3.45
C LEU A 15 -9.40 -16.41 -4.49
N GLU A 16 -10.41 -17.27 -4.60
CA GLU A 16 -10.38 -18.44 -5.48
C GLU A 16 -10.37 -18.02 -6.94
N LYS A 17 -11.15 -17.00 -7.30
CA LYS A 17 -11.14 -16.45 -8.66
C LYS A 17 -9.79 -15.87 -9.05
N ARG A 18 -9.10 -15.18 -8.14
CA ARG A 18 -7.74 -14.66 -8.40
C ARG A 18 -6.73 -15.78 -8.61
N VAL A 19 -6.78 -16.83 -7.79
CA VAL A 19 -5.90 -18.00 -7.91
C VAL A 19 -6.17 -18.74 -9.21
N ALA A 20 -7.44 -18.95 -9.57
CA ALA A 20 -7.84 -19.58 -10.83
C ALA A 20 -7.37 -18.78 -12.06
N LEU A 21 -7.55 -17.46 -12.04
CA LEU A 21 -7.09 -16.58 -13.12
C LEU A 21 -5.56 -16.53 -13.22
N ALA A 22 -4.85 -16.50 -12.08
CA ALA A 22 -3.41 -16.60 -12.03
C ALA A 22 -2.90 -17.96 -12.56
N ASN A 23 -3.58 -19.06 -12.25
CA ASN A 23 -3.24 -20.39 -12.77
C ASN A 23 -3.40 -20.43 -14.31
N LYS A 24 -4.49 -19.84 -14.80
CA LYS A 24 -4.74 -19.71 -16.24
C LYS A 24 -3.65 -18.91 -16.95
N LEU A 25 -3.20 -17.80 -16.37
CA LEU A 25 -2.24 -16.88 -16.99
C LEU A 25 -0.78 -17.33 -16.88
N PHE A 26 -0.37 -17.94 -15.76
CA PHE A 26 1.04 -18.24 -15.50
C PHE A 26 1.40 -19.73 -15.61
N TYR A 27 0.39 -20.61 -15.53
CA TYR A 27 0.60 -22.06 -15.50
C TYR A 27 -0.22 -22.80 -16.57
N ASN A 28 -0.86 -22.07 -17.50
CA ASN A 28 -1.69 -22.62 -18.57
C ASN A 28 -2.75 -23.62 -18.07
N SER A 29 -3.32 -23.37 -16.89
CA SER A 29 -4.34 -24.23 -16.26
C SER A 29 -3.88 -25.67 -15.96
N LYS A 30 -2.56 -25.90 -15.82
CA LYS A 30 -2.03 -27.18 -15.35
C LYS A 30 -2.50 -27.49 -13.93
N PRO A 31 -2.64 -28.77 -13.56
CA PRO A 31 -2.93 -29.15 -12.18
C PRO A 31 -1.78 -28.67 -11.29
N LEU A 32 -2.10 -27.83 -10.31
CA LEU A 32 -1.16 -27.32 -9.33
C LEU A 32 -1.07 -28.29 -8.15
N THR A 33 0.14 -28.50 -7.65
CA THR A 33 0.33 -29.13 -6.34
C THR A 33 -0.21 -28.22 -5.22
N GLU A 34 -0.50 -28.78 -4.05
CA GLU A 34 -0.95 -27.98 -2.90
C GLU A 34 0.03 -26.85 -2.54
N GLN A 35 1.34 -27.13 -2.60
CA GLN A 35 2.37 -26.10 -2.39
C GLN A 35 2.29 -24.98 -3.44
N GLN A 36 2.09 -25.32 -4.71
CA GLN A 36 1.96 -24.33 -5.77
C GLN A 36 0.70 -23.48 -5.61
N LYS A 37 -0.42 -24.07 -5.16
CA LYS A 37 -1.64 -23.32 -4.85
C LYS A 37 -1.41 -22.30 -3.74
N ILE A 38 -0.73 -22.71 -2.66
CA ILE A 38 -0.39 -21.83 -1.53
C ILE A 38 0.49 -20.67 -1.99
N TRP A 39 1.53 -20.95 -2.78
CA TRP A 39 2.42 -19.90 -3.31
C TRP A 39 1.69 -18.94 -4.25
N LEU A 40 0.77 -19.45 -5.06
CA LEU A 40 -0.01 -18.62 -5.96
C LEU A 40 -1.00 -17.74 -5.20
N ALA A 41 -1.62 -18.28 -4.14
CA ALA A 41 -2.50 -17.55 -3.25
C ALA A 41 -1.74 -16.44 -2.50
N ASP A 42 -0.58 -16.74 -1.92
CA ASP A 42 0.25 -15.74 -1.25
C ASP A 42 0.69 -14.63 -2.23
N LYS A 43 1.09 -15.02 -3.43
CA LYS A 43 1.56 -14.05 -4.43
C LYS A 43 0.44 -13.20 -5.03
N TYR A 44 -0.78 -13.68 -5.21
CA TYR A 44 -1.79 -12.94 -5.98
C TYR A 44 -3.08 -12.65 -5.23
N ALA A 45 -3.23 -13.23 -4.04
CA ALA A 45 -4.47 -13.23 -3.31
C ALA A 45 -4.28 -12.93 -1.80
N ASN A 46 -3.05 -12.68 -1.33
CA ASN A 46 -2.79 -12.36 0.07
C ASN A 46 -3.61 -11.13 0.53
N PRO A 47 -4.56 -11.30 1.46
CA PRO A 47 -5.45 -10.21 1.90
C PRO A 47 -4.73 -9.18 2.78
N LEU A 48 -3.52 -9.48 3.26
CA LEU A 48 -2.78 -8.64 4.21
C LEU A 48 -1.91 -7.56 3.55
N GLU A 49 -1.77 -7.55 2.22
CA GLU A 49 -1.08 -6.45 1.52
C GLU A 49 -1.97 -5.18 1.52
N LYS A 50 -1.96 -4.44 2.62
CA LYS A 50 -2.60 -3.12 2.70
C LYS A 50 -1.69 -2.07 2.08
N THR A 51 -2.18 -1.38 1.06
CA THR A 51 -1.57 -0.13 0.61
C THR A 51 -1.97 0.96 1.59
N ILE A 52 -0.99 1.62 2.20
CA ILE A 52 -1.20 2.75 3.10
C ILE A 52 -0.92 4.03 2.33
N SER A 53 -1.89 4.93 2.30
CA SER A 53 -1.75 6.25 1.70
C SER A 53 -1.06 7.23 2.64
N PHE A 54 -0.46 8.28 2.07
CA PHE A 54 0.13 9.38 2.83
C PHE A 54 -0.89 10.03 3.78
N ASN A 55 -2.15 10.16 3.34
CA ASN A 55 -3.23 10.74 4.13
C ASN A 55 -3.59 9.90 5.36
N GLU A 56 -3.58 8.57 5.25
CA GLU A 56 -3.79 7.67 6.39
C GLU A 56 -2.70 7.84 7.44
N VAL A 57 -1.43 7.97 7.02
CA VAL A 57 -0.32 8.22 7.96
C VAL A 57 -0.46 9.59 8.62
N LEU A 58 -0.83 10.63 7.87
CA LEU A 58 -1.08 11.96 8.44
C LEU A 58 -2.27 11.98 9.40
N GLN A 59 -3.31 11.17 9.14
CA GLN A 59 -4.43 11.01 10.06
C GLN A 59 -3.96 10.36 11.36
N TRP A 60 -3.21 9.26 11.26
CA TRP A 60 -2.62 8.61 12.42
C TRP A 60 -1.70 9.58 13.20
N PHE A 61 -0.96 10.45 12.52
CA PHE A 61 -0.16 11.52 13.15
C PHE A 61 -1.04 12.46 13.99
N ARG A 62 -2.17 12.94 13.44
CA ARG A 62 -3.12 13.80 14.16
C ARG A 62 -3.70 13.12 15.40
N GLU A 63 -4.10 11.86 15.26
CA GLU A 63 -4.64 11.04 16.36
C GLU A 63 -3.61 10.82 17.49
N ASN A 64 -2.31 10.90 17.18
CA ASN A 64 -1.21 10.65 18.12
C ASN A 64 -0.45 11.92 18.55
N ASN A 65 -0.98 13.11 18.28
CA ASN A 65 -0.33 14.40 18.56
C ASN A 65 1.09 14.50 17.96
N ILE A 66 1.24 14.07 16.71
CA ILE A 66 2.48 14.17 15.95
C ILE A 66 2.29 15.23 14.86
N GLU A 67 3.10 16.28 14.89
CA GLU A 67 3.15 17.29 13.85
C GLU A 67 4.03 16.81 12.70
N PHE A 68 3.56 16.94 11.45
CA PHE A 68 4.34 16.61 10.26
C PHE A 68 5.59 17.50 10.17
N HIS A 69 6.75 16.90 9.87
CA HIS A 69 8.01 17.65 9.69
C HIS A 69 8.53 17.61 8.25
N LYS A 70 8.66 16.40 7.67
CA LYS A 70 9.17 16.21 6.29
C LYS A 70 8.82 14.83 5.76
N SER A 71 8.92 14.66 4.44
CA SER A 71 8.78 13.35 3.80
C SER A 71 9.81 13.12 2.70
N LYS A 72 9.98 11.85 2.34
CA LYS A 72 10.64 11.39 1.12
C LYS A 72 9.71 10.41 0.41
N PRO A 73 9.28 10.68 -0.84
CA PRO A 73 9.59 11.89 -1.61
C PRO A 73 8.99 13.17 -0.98
N PRO A 74 9.53 14.35 -1.30
CA PRO A 74 9.06 15.60 -0.72
C PRO A 74 7.65 15.96 -1.24
N VAL A 75 6.84 16.53 -0.37
CA VAL A 75 5.53 17.11 -0.72
C VAL A 75 5.59 18.61 -0.54
N GLU A 76 5.08 19.35 -1.52
CA GLU A 76 5.06 20.83 -1.48
C GLU A 76 3.95 21.36 -0.57
N SER A 77 2.88 20.60 -0.40
CA SER A 77 1.69 21.02 0.33
C SER A 77 0.99 19.83 0.95
N LEU A 78 0.47 20.03 2.17
CA LEU A 78 -0.38 19.06 2.86
C LEU A 78 -1.88 19.17 2.48
N ASN A 79 -2.21 19.99 1.49
CA ASN A 79 -3.56 20.02 0.94
C ASN A 79 -3.91 18.66 0.31
N SER A 80 -5.08 18.11 0.64
CA SER A 80 -5.48 16.75 0.25
C SER A 80 -5.42 16.48 -1.26
N ILE A 81 -5.82 17.46 -2.09
CA ILE A 81 -5.80 17.34 -3.55
C ILE A 81 -4.36 17.33 -4.05
N ARG A 82 -3.51 18.24 -3.55
CA ARG A 82 -2.09 18.29 -3.95
C ARG A 82 -1.34 17.04 -3.49
N LEU A 83 -1.59 16.55 -2.27
CA LEU A 83 -1.01 15.29 -1.76
C LEU A 83 -1.42 14.09 -2.62
N PHE A 84 -2.67 14.05 -3.09
CA PHE A 84 -3.12 13.00 -4.00
C PHE A 84 -2.38 13.07 -5.34
N ILE A 85 -2.26 14.26 -5.94
CA ILE A 85 -1.52 14.46 -7.20
C ILE A 85 -0.04 14.07 -7.03
N SER A 86 0.60 14.45 -5.93
CA SER A 86 1.98 14.06 -5.64
C SER A 86 2.13 12.53 -5.53
N GLN A 87 1.27 11.87 -4.76
CA GLN A 87 1.27 10.40 -4.65
C GLN A 87 1.04 9.72 -5.99
N PHE A 88 0.11 10.22 -6.80
CA PHE A 88 -0.15 9.70 -8.13
C PHE A 88 1.07 9.86 -9.05
N SER A 89 1.73 11.02 -9.02
CA SER A 89 2.98 11.26 -9.76
C SER A 89 4.10 10.31 -9.31
N TRP A 90 4.23 10.03 -8.02
CA TRP A 90 5.22 9.08 -7.50
C TRP A 90 4.99 7.67 -8.02
N VAL A 91 3.73 7.23 -8.07
CA VAL A 91 3.35 5.94 -8.65
C VAL A 91 3.73 5.88 -10.14
N LEU A 92 3.48 6.94 -10.91
CA LEU A 92 3.90 7.02 -12.32
C LEU A 92 5.43 6.98 -12.49
N GLN A 93 6.17 7.57 -11.55
CA GLN A 93 7.64 7.53 -11.50
C GLN A 93 8.19 6.19 -10.98
N GLY A 94 7.33 5.24 -10.60
CA GLY A 94 7.73 3.93 -10.08
C GLY A 94 8.17 3.93 -8.62
N ILE A 95 7.91 5.01 -7.88
CA ILE A 95 8.20 5.09 -6.45
C ILE A 95 7.12 4.32 -5.70
N SER A 96 7.52 3.25 -5.01
CA SER A 96 6.61 2.30 -4.36
C SER A 96 6.48 2.47 -2.85
N PHE A 97 7.35 3.28 -2.22
CA PHE A 97 7.32 3.53 -0.79
C PHE A 97 7.62 5.01 -0.50
N PHE A 98 7.20 5.46 0.67
CA PHE A 98 7.52 6.78 1.19
C PHE A 98 7.96 6.69 2.65
N SER A 99 8.68 7.70 3.10
CA SER A 99 9.03 7.92 4.49
C SER A 99 8.47 9.28 4.92
N ILE A 100 7.84 9.34 6.08
CA ILE A 100 7.37 10.56 6.72
C ILE A 100 8.05 10.66 8.09
N SER A 101 8.46 11.87 8.44
CA SER A 101 8.93 12.22 9.78
C SER A 101 7.97 13.22 10.41
N GLY A 102 7.73 13.06 11.71
CA GLY A 102 6.96 14.00 12.51
C GLY A 102 7.60 14.26 13.87
N ARG A 103 7.16 15.32 14.54
CA ARG A 103 7.58 15.72 15.88
C ARG A 103 6.42 15.53 16.84
N LYS A 104 6.65 14.86 17.97
CA LYS A 104 5.59 14.65 18.97
C LYS A 104 5.35 15.97 19.72
N THR A 105 4.12 16.45 19.64
CA THR A 105 3.69 17.68 20.31
C THR A 105 3.04 17.28 21.63
N GLY A 106 3.84 17.29 22.69
CA GLY A 106 3.38 17.19 24.08
C GLY A 106 4.19 18.15 24.91
N LYS A 107 3.58 18.78 25.94
CA LYS A 107 4.37 19.42 27.00
C LYS A 107 5.35 18.36 27.50
N LEU A 108 6.65 18.66 27.48
CA LEU A 108 7.56 17.97 28.41
C LEU A 108 6.86 18.03 29.76
N ALA A 109 6.55 16.89 30.35
CA ALA A 109 6.28 16.86 31.77
C ALA A 109 7.51 17.53 32.38
N SER A 110 7.30 18.73 32.91
CA SER A 110 8.31 19.49 33.62
C SER A 110 8.83 18.56 34.70
N ILE A 111 10.04 18.08 34.51
CA ILE A 111 10.77 17.32 35.51
C ILE A 111 10.98 18.32 36.65
N THR A 112 10.12 18.23 37.65
CA THR A 112 10.23 18.93 38.93
C THR A 112 10.76 17.91 39.92
#